data_AF-A0A2N5XIX7-F1
#
_entry.id   AF-A0A2N5XIX7-F1
#
_cell.length_a   1.000
_cell.length_b   1.000
_cell.length_c   1.000
_cell.angle_alpha   90.00
_cell.angle_beta   90.00
_cell.angle_gamma   90.00
#
_symmetry.space_group_name_H-M   'P 1'
#
loop_
_entity.id
_entity.type
_entity.pdbx_description
1 polymer ?
#
loop_
_entity_poly.entity_id
_entity_poly.type
_entity_poly.pdbx_seq_one_letter_code
_entity_poly.pdbx_strand_id
1 'polypeptide(L)' 'MSDGEQATTVPGVLAAAAAGRPEAEALVDGPVRLTYRQLREEVRRAAAATIASGVGPGERVA' A
#
# COMPACT_ATOMS: atom_id res chain seq x y z
N MET A 1 -17.64 -0.11 12.68
CA MET A 1 -16.64 0.85 13.19
C MET A 1 -15.44 0.86 12.24
N SER A 2 -15.64 1.04 10.92
CA SER A 2 -14.83 0.22 9.98
C SER A 2 -14.28 0.89 8.71
N ASP A 3 -14.43 2.20 8.53
CA ASP A 3 -13.76 2.90 7.41
C ASP A 3 -12.88 4.06 7.90
N GLY A 4 -13.34 4.79 8.93
CA GLY A 4 -12.59 5.91 9.53
C GLY A 4 -11.37 5.51 10.37
N GLU A 5 -11.33 4.30 10.94
CA GLU A 5 -10.19 3.82 11.74
C GLU A 5 -9.08 3.22 10.86
N GLN A 6 -9.42 2.63 9.71
CA GLN A 6 -8.40 2.16 8.77
C GLN A 6 -7.59 3.35 8.23
N ALA A 7 -8.24 4.50 7.98
CA ALA A 7 -7.61 5.72 7.52
C ALA A 7 -6.62 6.36 8.52
N THR A 8 -6.48 5.87 9.76
CA THR A 8 -5.42 6.34 10.70
C THR A 8 -4.12 5.54 10.58
N THR A 9 -4.12 4.44 9.82
CA THR A 9 -2.93 3.64 9.57
C THR A 9 -2.30 4.01 8.22
N VAL A 10 -0.97 3.90 8.11
CA VAL A 10 -0.27 4.18 6.84
C VAL A 10 -0.86 3.38 5.65
N PRO A 11 -1.14 2.06 5.77
CA PRO A 11 -1.77 1.31 4.68
C PRO A 11 -3.19 1.78 4.33
N GLY A 12 -3.97 2.24 5.31
CA GLY A 12 -5.32 2.74 5.06
C GLY A 12 -5.35 4.14 4.44
N VAL A 13 -4.42 5.02 4.81
CA VAL A 13 -4.23 6.31 4.11
C VAL A 13 -3.87 6.07 2.64
N LEU A 14 -2.97 5.12 2.36
CA LEU A 14 -2.63 4.73 0.99
C LEU A 14 -3.86 4.19 0.23
N ALA A 15 -4.70 3.40 0.92
CA ALA A 15 -5.93 2.88 0.33
C ALA A 15 -6.91 3.99 -0.05
N ALA A 16 -7.11 4.97 0.83
CA ALA A 16 -7.98 6.12 0.59
C ALA A 16 -7.44 6.99 -0.56
N ALA A 17 -6.13 7.23 -0.62
CA ALA A 17 -5.50 7.99 -1.71
C ALA A 17 -5.66 7.29 -3.06
N ALA A 18 -5.46 5.96 -3.12
CA ALA A 18 -5.66 5.17 -4.33
C ALA A 18 -7.12 5.14 -4.82
N ALA A 19 -8.09 5.25 -3.91
CA ALA A 19 -9.50 5.36 -4.29
C ALA A 19 -9.86 6.79 -4.74
N GLY A 20 -9.36 7.82 -4.05
CA GLY A 20 -9.71 9.22 -4.31
C GLY A 20 -8.98 9.84 -5.50
N ARG A 21 -7.75 9.39 -5.80
CA ARG A 21 -6.87 9.95 -6.84
C ARG A 21 -6.06 8.87 -7.56
N PRO A 22 -6.71 7.87 -8.19
CA PRO A 22 -6.05 6.66 -8.68
C PRO A 22 -4.94 6.93 -9.71
N GLU A 23 -5.12 7.92 -10.58
CA GLU A 23 -4.18 8.24 -11.66
C GLU A 23 -3.21 9.38 -11.31
N ALA A 24 -3.24 9.90 -10.07
CA ALA A 24 -2.24 10.85 -9.62
C ALA A 24 -0.91 10.14 -9.33
N GLU A 25 0.21 10.77 -9.70
CA GLU A 25 1.56 10.28 -9.45
C GLU A 25 1.83 10.20 -7.94
N ALA A 26 2.30 9.04 -7.48
CA ALA A 26 2.49 8.70 -6.07
C ALA A 26 3.94 8.37 -5.72
N LEU A 27 4.69 7.78 -6.65
CA LEU A 27 6.09 7.43 -6.47
C LEU A 27 6.91 7.73 -7.73
N VAL A 28 8.06 8.37 -7.50
CA VAL A 28 9.00 8.84 -8.51
C VAL A 28 10.38 8.39 -8.06
N ASP A 29 10.97 7.45 -8.78
CA ASP A 29 12.34 6.99 -8.53
C ASP A 29 13.08 6.79 -9.86
N GLY A 30 14.00 7.69 -10.20
CA GLY A 30 14.68 7.68 -11.49
C GLY A 30 13.69 7.68 -12.67
N PRO A 31 13.64 6.62 -13.50
CA PRO A 31 12.64 6.46 -14.57
C PRO A 31 11.30 5.87 -14.10
N VAL A 32 11.23 5.32 -12.89
CA VAL A 32 10.02 4.69 -12.35
C VAL A 32 9.02 5.77 -11.96
N ARG A 33 7.81 5.65 -12.50
CA ARG A 33 6.66 6.49 -12.17
C ARG A 33 5.49 5.58 -11.88
N LEU A 34 4.96 5.65 -10.67
CA LEU A 34 3.76 4.90 -10.27
C LEU A 34 2.67 5.86 -9.86
N THR A 35 1.45 5.62 -10.35
CA THR A 35 0.25 6.25 -9.83
C THR A 35 -0.15 5.63 -8.48
N TYR A 36 -1.03 6.27 -7.71
CA TYR A 36 -1.52 5.69 -6.46
C TYR A 36 -2.18 4.32 -6.66
N ARG A 37 -2.87 4.09 -7.78
CA ARG A 37 -3.44 2.78 -8.13
C ARG A 37 -2.34 1.73 -8.31
N GLN A 38 -1.32 2.04 -9.11
CA GLN A 38 -0.20 1.13 -9.37
C GLN A 38 0.60 0.84 -8.09
N LEU A 39 0.92 1.87 -7.31
CA LEU A 39 1.62 1.71 -6.03
C LEU A 39 0.83 0.79 -5.08
N ARG A 40 -0.49 0.94 -5.01
CA ARG A 40 -1.34 0.07 -4.19
C ARG A 40 -1.30 -1.39 -4.65
N GLU A 41 -1.27 -1.63 -5.96
CA GLU A 41 -1.15 -2.97 -6.53
C GLU A 41 0.21 -3.59 -6.16
N GLU A 42 1.32 -2.87 -6.33
CA GLU A 42 2.65 -3.34 -5.93
C GLU A 42 2.74 -3.67 -4.44
N VAL A 43 2.26 -2.77 -3.57
CA VAL A 43 2.24 -2.97 -2.12
C VAL A 43 1.42 -4.22 -1.75
N ARG A 44 0.27 -4.44 -2.39
CA ARG A 44 -0.55 -5.64 -2.15
C ARG A 44 0.16 -6.92 -2.59
N ARG A 45 0.87 -6.89 -3.72
CA ARG A 45 1.65 -8.05 -4.19
C ARG A 45 2.79 -8.37 -3.23
N ALA A 46 3.54 -7.36 -2.80
CA ALA A 46 4.62 -7.52 -1.82
C ALA A 46 4.08 -8.06 -0.50
N ALA A 47 3.01 -7.46 0.04
CA ALA A 47 2.39 -7.91 1.29
C ALA A 47 1.89 -9.37 1.20
N ALA A 48 1.26 -9.76 0.08
CA ALA A 48 0.82 -11.13 -0.13
C ALA A 48 1.99 -12.12 -0.16
N ALA A 49 3.11 -11.76 -0.82
CA ALA A 49 4.31 -12.60 -0.83
C ALA A 49 4.93 -12.74 0.57
N THR A 50 4.96 -11.65 1.35
CA THR A 50 5.45 -11.66 2.74
C THR A 50 4.60 -12.55 3.64
N ILE A 51 3.26 -12.46 3.54
CA ILE A 51 2.33 -13.34 4.25
C ILE A 51 2.53 -14.80 3.82
N ALA A 52 2.65 -15.05 2.51
CA ALA A 52 2.91 -16.40 1.98
C ALA A 52 4.25 -16.99 2.46
N SER A 53 5.21 -16.14 2.82
CA SER A 53 6.49 -16.54 3.41
C SER A 53 6.41 -16.84 4.91
N GLY A 54 5.22 -16.72 5.51
CA GLY A 54 4.96 -17.06 6.91
C GLY A 54 4.94 -15.88 7.88
N VAL A 55 5.09 -14.65 7.40
CA VAL A 55 5.18 -13.47 8.28
C VAL A 55 3.83 -13.12 8.90
N GLY A 56 3.82 -12.96 10.22
CA GLY A 56 2.64 -12.63 11.03
C GLY A 56 2.67 -11.23 11.68
N PRO A 57 1.56 -10.83 12.34
CA PRO A 57 1.50 -9.58 13.08
C PRO A 57 2.57 -9.50 14.19
N GLY A 58 3.26 -8.36 14.26
CA GLY A 58 4.33 -8.11 15.25
C GLY A 58 5.70 -8.65 14.84
N GLU A 59 5.78 -9.40 13.75
CA GLU A 59 7.05 -9.85 13.19
C GLU A 59 7.74 -8.74 12.38
N ARG A 60 9.07 -8.85 12.25
CA ARG A 60 9.92 -7.86 11.60
C ARG A 60 10.55 -8.47 10.35
N VAL A 61 10.57 -7.68 9.28
CA VAL A 61 11.20 -8.01 7.99
C VAL A 61 12.33 -7.02 7.76
N ALA A 62 13.48 -7.49 7.28
CA ALA A 62 14.69 -6.68 7.03
C ALA A 62 14.69 -6.00 5.66
#